data_AF-A0A139AW14-F1
#
_entry.id   AF-A0A139AW14-F1
#
_cell.length_a   1.000
_cell.length_b   1.000
_cell.length_c   1.000
_cell.angle_alpha   90.00
_cell.angle_beta   90.00
_cell.angle_gamma   90.00
#
_symmetry.space_group_name_H-M   'P 1'
#
loop_
_entity.id
_entity.type
_entity.pdbx_description
1 polymer ?
#
loop_
_entity_poly.entity_id
_entity_poly.type
_entity_poly.pdbx_seq_one_letter_code
_entity_poly.pdbx_strand_id
1 'polypeptide(L)'
;MDDPPLHPTQIRAIRHVEQLSRSKTAHAVTMLDEIFRMSNIASDEAETLARSIRKHARVALHFHPDRPLSDGATVAESLLAKGRYTSQWVTGVSNGGVSAWPGGARDEWERRLFGGAFHDPELPSSPHHRPKYGALHLMGHPDGPAPRFGSCYILLKPRVSRRCTFTWLDSHANNLEAVGTSDSFVAILAKLFQESFTRDFALGEHSMRPPKLFERITSLEFTSQDRDPAGAPQPMRNLDHYIEAQIHGDIDLLRDAYALVADPSFQSTPCGDVLERLASTYSLRLLYHSGYSLAVDSVPPDFRGPTMPSIAARIARDGVVDARAIGDAVRDLRRDPAKWADRGSEQEVLQELKLMWHVVVKFEEEPLLSSDSPATRAPRSTAKRISIFLLYGFVALASITALLSVTDMGWNVFREISVNADIKFAATVLNDVKTWPRWDVDLKRCDLDNGATAPAVGVSGTLHMRFNKSFPMSFVEVNLPDRVAYSTPFPGANLIWYWQFPPANRTATTFTAQMGVSATGPLSWAYGLLLKSQSLDAFDKCLPLLKKCIEGEATGNPVPYDPEPDSK
;
A
#
# COMPACT_ATOMS: atom_id res chain seq x y z
N MET A 1 23.97 -13.29 -25.17
CA MET A 1 24.81 -12.47 -24.29
C MET A 1 24.40 -12.81 -22.87
N ASP A 2 25.31 -13.42 -22.11
CA ASP A 2 25.00 -13.97 -20.79
C ASP A 2 24.60 -12.88 -19.78
N ASP A 3 24.00 -13.31 -18.67
CA ASP A 3 23.70 -12.39 -17.57
C ASP A 3 25.00 -11.90 -16.92
N PRO A 4 25.04 -10.65 -16.41
CA PRO A 4 26.23 -10.13 -15.76
C PRO A 4 26.59 -10.98 -14.54
N PRO A 5 27.89 -11.21 -14.26
CA PRO A 5 28.28 -11.87 -13.03
C PRO A 5 27.77 -11.04 -11.84
N LEU A 6 27.14 -11.72 -10.88
CA LEU A 6 26.67 -11.09 -9.65
C LEU A 6 27.83 -11.01 -8.64
N HIS A 7 27.94 -9.87 -7.98
CA HIS A 7 28.88 -9.70 -6.88
C HIS A 7 28.51 -10.62 -5.71
N PRO A 8 29.46 -11.14 -4.92
CA PRO A 8 29.14 -12.02 -3.79
C PRO A 8 28.12 -11.44 -2.79
N THR A 9 28.12 -10.12 -2.55
CA THR A 9 27.10 -9.45 -1.72
C THR A 9 25.70 -9.57 -2.30
N GLN A 10 25.57 -9.46 -3.63
CA GLN A 10 24.30 -9.61 -4.33
C GLN A 10 23.79 -11.05 -4.28
N ILE A 11 24.70 -12.03 -4.44
CA ILE A 11 24.36 -13.45 -4.31
C ILE A 11 23.87 -13.75 -2.88
N ARG A 12 24.54 -13.22 -1.86
CA ARG A 12 24.11 -13.35 -0.46
C ARG A 12 22.73 -12.73 -0.22
N ALA A 13 22.47 -11.55 -0.79
CA ALA A 13 21.17 -10.88 -0.69
C ALA A 13 20.03 -11.73 -1.28
N ILE A 14 20.21 -12.27 -2.50
CA ILE A 14 19.23 -13.14 -3.15
C ILE A 14 18.98 -14.39 -2.32
N ARG A 15 20.05 -15.06 -1.86
CA ARG A 15 19.94 -16.27 -1.02
C ARG A 15 19.21 -16.01 0.30
N HIS A 16 19.46 -14.86 0.93
CA HIS A 16 18.77 -14.50 2.16
C HIS A 16 17.26 -14.35 1.92
N VAL A 17 16.84 -13.63 0.88
CA VAL A 17 15.43 -13.48 0.54
C VAL A 17 14.80 -14.83 0.15
N GLU A 18 15.53 -15.69 -0.55
CA GLU A 18 15.07 -17.04 -0.86
C GLU A 18 14.82 -17.87 0.40
N GLN A 19 15.74 -17.84 1.37
CA GLN A 19 15.56 -18.51 2.67
C GLN A 19 14.35 -17.95 3.44
N LEU A 20 14.19 -16.61 3.45
CA LEU A 20 13.05 -15.96 4.07
C LEU A 20 11.73 -16.39 3.39
N SER A 21 11.69 -16.42 2.06
CA SER A 21 10.54 -16.88 1.28
C SER A 21 10.19 -18.36 1.58
N ARG A 22 11.20 -19.23 1.64
CA ARG A 22 11.02 -20.66 2.00
C ARG A 22 10.41 -20.83 3.39
N SER A 23 10.78 -19.99 4.36
CA SER A 23 10.17 -20.01 5.70
C SER A 23 8.68 -19.69 5.72
N LYS A 24 8.17 -19.02 4.67
CA LYS A 24 6.74 -18.64 4.51
C LYS A 24 5.97 -19.58 3.58
N THR A 25 6.65 -20.53 2.94
CA THR A 25 6.08 -21.35 1.86
C THR A 25 4.93 -22.23 2.32
N ALA A 26 5.04 -22.91 3.46
CA ALA A 26 3.98 -23.82 3.91
C ALA A 26 2.62 -23.12 4.05
N HIS A 27 2.59 -21.97 4.72
CA HIS A 27 1.36 -21.18 4.88
C HIS A 27 0.86 -20.63 3.55
N ALA A 28 1.76 -20.15 2.68
CA ALA A 28 1.40 -19.62 1.37
C ALA A 28 0.79 -20.68 0.44
N VAL A 29 1.33 -21.90 0.45
CA VAL A 29 0.81 -23.03 -0.34
C VAL A 29 -0.60 -23.37 0.12
N THR A 30 -0.83 -23.53 1.43
CA THR A 30 -2.16 -23.83 1.96
C THR A 30 -3.20 -22.76 1.55
N MET A 31 -2.84 -21.48 1.65
CA MET A 31 -3.70 -20.38 1.24
C MET A 31 -4.01 -20.42 -0.26
N LEU A 32 -2.98 -20.63 -1.09
CA LEU A 32 -3.13 -20.65 -2.55
C LEU A 32 -3.99 -21.84 -3.00
N ASP A 33 -3.77 -23.03 -2.42
CA ASP A 33 -4.54 -24.24 -2.68
C ASP A 33 -6.03 -24.05 -2.34
N GLU A 34 -6.32 -23.41 -1.20
CA GLU A 34 -7.71 -23.11 -0.81
C GLU A 34 -8.37 -22.16 -1.81
N ILE A 35 -7.68 -21.07 -2.19
CA ILE A 35 -8.19 -20.11 -3.17
C ILE A 35 -8.42 -20.79 -4.52
N PHE A 36 -7.50 -21.63 -4.97
CA PHE A 36 -7.60 -22.33 -6.25
C PHE A 36 -8.79 -23.28 -6.25
N ARG A 37 -8.93 -24.11 -5.21
CA ARG A 37 -10.07 -25.01 -5.03
C ARG A 37 -11.41 -24.24 -5.04
N MET A 38 -11.49 -23.13 -4.31
CA MET A 38 -12.71 -22.28 -4.27
C MET A 38 -12.97 -21.53 -5.58
N SER A 39 -11.97 -21.42 -6.45
CA SER A 39 -12.05 -20.71 -7.73
C SER A 39 -12.08 -21.64 -8.94
N ASN A 40 -12.22 -22.96 -8.72
CA ASN A 40 -12.19 -23.97 -9.77
C ASN A 40 -10.89 -23.97 -10.61
N ILE A 41 -9.76 -23.78 -9.94
CA ILE A 41 -8.39 -23.92 -10.49
C ILE A 41 -7.78 -25.18 -9.83
N ALA A 42 -7.09 -26.02 -10.60
CA ALA A 42 -6.45 -27.21 -10.05
C ALA A 42 -5.25 -26.83 -9.15
N SER A 43 -5.06 -27.53 -8.03
CA SER A 43 -4.04 -27.18 -7.02
C SER A 43 -2.59 -27.32 -7.51
N ASP A 44 -2.34 -28.17 -8.50
CA ASP A 44 -1.02 -28.36 -9.11
C ASP A 44 -0.61 -27.22 -10.08
N GLU A 45 -1.53 -26.31 -10.40
CA GLU A 45 -1.30 -25.21 -11.33
C GLU A 45 -0.44 -24.06 -10.75
N ALA A 46 -0.13 -24.10 -9.45
CA ALA A 46 0.77 -23.13 -8.83
C ALA A 46 2.17 -23.14 -9.49
N GLU A 47 2.65 -24.34 -9.86
CA GLU A 47 3.93 -24.51 -10.57
C GLU A 47 3.85 -23.97 -12.01
N THR A 48 2.70 -24.08 -12.67
CA THR A 48 2.46 -23.49 -14.00
C THR A 48 2.61 -21.97 -13.96
N LEU A 49 2.00 -21.31 -12.98
CA LEU A 49 2.16 -19.86 -12.78
C LEU A 49 3.60 -19.48 -12.51
N ALA A 50 4.27 -20.18 -11.59
CA ALA A 50 5.66 -19.93 -11.24
C ALA A 50 6.58 -20.06 -12.47
N ARG A 51 6.36 -21.09 -13.29
CA ARG A 51 7.10 -21.30 -14.54
C ARG A 51 6.86 -20.18 -15.55
N SER A 52 5.61 -19.75 -15.72
CA SER A 52 5.28 -18.63 -16.61
C SER A 52 5.99 -17.34 -16.18
N ILE A 53 5.92 -17.01 -14.89
CA ILE A 53 6.58 -15.83 -14.32
C ILE A 53 8.10 -15.91 -14.53
N ARG A 54 8.73 -17.04 -14.17
CA ARG A 54 10.19 -17.23 -14.32
C ARG A 54 10.67 -17.09 -15.77
N LYS A 55 9.86 -17.52 -16.75
CA LYS A 55 10.25 -17.52 -18.17
C LYS A 55 9.92 -16.19 -18.87
N HIS A 56 8.80 -15.55 -18.53
CA HIS A 56 8.21 -14.47 -19.33
C HIS A 56 8.01 -13.15 -18.60
N ALA A 57 7.98 -13.13 -17.25
CA ALA A 57 7.72 -11.90 -16.54
C ALA A 57 8.88 -10.91 -16.70
N ARG A 58 8.51 -9.64 -16.89
CA ARG A 58 9.42 -8.52 -17.08
C ARG A 58 9.31 -7.56 -15.90
N VAL A 59 10.37 -6.78 -15.71
CA VAL A 59 10.40 -5.70 -14.72
C VAL A 59 10.42 -4.37 -15.46
N ALA A 60 9.62 -3.41 -14.98
CA ALA A 60 9.62 -2.03 -15.47
C ALA A 60 10.37 -1.13 -14.48
N LEU A 61 11.21 -0.25 -15.02
CA LEU A 61 11.94 0.77 -14.27
C LEU A 61 11.30 2.13 -14.55
N HIS A 62 10.45 2.61 -13.65
CA HIS A 62 9.85 3.93 -13.77
C HIS A 62 10.85 5.03 -13.43
N PHE A 63 10.82 6.12 -14.18
CA PHE A 63 11.63 7.31 -13.97
C PHE A 63 10.97 8.55 -14.56
N HIS A 64 11.44 9.73 -14.15
CA HIS A 64 11.13 10.99 -14.80
C HIS A 64 12.36 11.43 -15.60
N PRO A 65 12.25 11.59 -16.93
CA PRO A 65 13.40 11.78 -17.80
C PRO A 65 14.11 13.13 -17.62
N ASP A 66 13.37 14.12 -17.15
CA ASP A 66 13.76 15.53 -17.05
C ASP A 66 14.28 15.95 -15.67
N ARG A 67 14.38 15.02 -14.72
CA ARG A 67 14.88 15.33 -13.37
C ARG A 67 16.39 15.61 -13.45
N PRO A 68 16.86 16.73 -12.87
CA PRO A 68 18.28 17.05 -12.86
C PRO A 68 19.03 16.17 -11.86
N LEU A 69 20.23 15.77 -12.25
CA LEU A 69 21.25 15.16 -11.42
C LEU A 69 22.15 16.25 -10.80
N SER A 70 23.05 15.84 -9.89
CA SER A 70 24.00 16.76 -9.24
C SER A 70 25.00 17.41 -10.20
N ASP A 71 25.27 16.79 -11.35
CA ASP A 71 26.14 17.31 -12.41
C ASP A 71 25.40 18.24 -13.40
N GLY A 72 24.10 18.49 -13.17
CA GLY A 72 23.26 19.34 -13.99
C GLY A 72 22.65 18.64 -15.20
N ALA A 73 23.10 17.43 -15.56
CA ALA A 73 22.46 16.63 -16.59
C ALA A 73 21.11 16.10 -16.11
N THR A 74 20.18 15.88 -17.03
CA THR A 74 18.92 15.19 -16.74
C THR A 74 19.12 13.68 -16.66
N VAL A 75 18.15 12.98 -16.07
CA VAL A 75 18.13 11.50 -16.04
C VAL A 75 18.22 10.93 -17.46
N ALA A 76 17.49 11.47 -18.43
CA ALA A 76 17.52 11.01 -19.81
C ALA A 76 18.89 11.22 -20.47
N GLU A 77 19.53 12.37 -20.26
CA GLU A 77 20.87 12.66 -20.79
C GLU A 77 21.92 11.72 -20.18
N SER A 78 21.82 11.44 -18.88
CA SER A 78 22.71 10.51 -18.20
C SER A 78 22.53 9.06 -18.69
N LEU A 79 21.28 8.62 -18.91
CA LEU A 79 21.00 7.32 -19.52
C LEU A 79 21.56 7.25 -20.94
N LEU A 80 21.42 8.31 -21.73
CA LEU A 80 21.93 8.38 -23.10
C LEU A 80 23.46 8.27 -23.11
N ALA A 81 24.13 9.04 -22.26
CA ALA A 81 25.59 9.08 -22.20
C ALA A 81 26.20 7.79 -21.64
N LYS A 82 25.58 7.18 -20.63
CA LYS A 82 26.19 6.08 -19.85
C LYS A 82 25.70 4.68 -20.24
N GLY A 83 24.51 4.57 -20.85
CA GLY A 83 23.92 3.28 -21.23
C GLY A 83 23.61 2.37 -20.05
N ARG A 84 23.53 2.93 -18.85
CA ARG A 84 23.39 2.18 -17.59
C ARG A 84 22.32 2.81 -16.71
N TYR A 85 21.39 1.98 -16.24
CA TYR A 85 20.45 2.40 -15.21
C TYR A 85 21.08 2.20 -13.82
N THR A 86 21.18 3.29 -13.05
CA THR A 86 21.90 3.31 -11.77
C THR A 86 20.95 3.62 -10.61
N SER A 87 21.28 3.11 -9.43
CA SER A 87 20.46 3.32 -8.23
C SER A 87 20.71 4.71 -7.64
N GLN A 88 19.81 5.10 -6.75
CA GLN A 88 19.94 6.31 -5.93
C GLN A 88 21.27 6.40 -5.16
N TRP A 89 21.86 5.26 -4.78
CA TRP A 89 23.17 5.20 -4.13
C TRP A 89 24.29 5.81 -4.97
N VAL A 90 24.11 5.86 -6.30
CA VAL A 90 25.05 6.44 -7.26
C VAL A 90 24.60 7.83 -7.71
N THR A 91 23.31 8.02 -7.96
CA THR A 91 22.79 9.24 -8.58
C THR A 91 22.39 10.34 -7.59
N GLY A 92 22.09 9.97 -6.34
CA GLY A 92 21.49 10.89 -5.36
C GLY A 92 20.05 11.31 -5.69
N VAL A 93 19.46 10.79 -6.77
CA VAL A 93 18.11 11.16 -7.23
C VAL A 93 17.15 10.00 -7.03
N SER A 94 15.90 10.30 -6.65
CA SER A 94 14.85 9.32 -6.42
C SER A 94 13.47 9.93 -6.57
N ASN A 95 12.52 9.08 -6.98
CA ASN A 95 11.09 9.39 -6.98
C ASN A 95 10.42 8.93 -5.66
N GLY A 96 11.21 8.31 -4.76
CA GLY A 96 10.90 7.97 -3.37
C GLY A 96 11.40 9.04 -2.40
N GLY A 97 11.89 8.66 -1.22
CA GLY A 97 12.66 9.54 -0.35
C GLY A 97 14.15 9.50 -0.68
N VAL A 98 14.88 10.58 -0.42
CA VAL A 98 16.35 10.59 -0.48
C VAL A 98 16.92 10.18 0.86
N SER A 99 17.22 8.88 1.00
CA SER A 99 17.70 8.26 2.25
C SER A 99 18.80 7.20 2.04
N ALA A 100 19.42 7.19 0.86
CA ALA A 100 20.43 6.22 0.44
C ALA A 100 21.85 6.65 0.84
N TRP A 101 22.16 6.57 2.12
CA TRP A 101 23.51 6.74 2.67
C TRP A 101 23.71 5.77 3.84
N PRO A 102 24.95 5.45 4.24
CA PRO A 102 25.20 4.56 5.38
C PRO A 102 24.44 5.01 6.64
N GLY A 103 23.63 4.13 7.21
CA GLY A 103 22.76 4.44 8.36
C GLY A 103 21.50 5.26 8.07
N GLY A 104 21.24 5.64 6.82
CA GLY A 104 19.98 6.26 6.40
C GLY A 104 18.83 5.26 6.31
N ALA A 105 17.59 5.74 6.25
CA ALA A 105 16.38 4.89 6.29
C ALA A 105 16.40 3.78 5.22
N ARG A 106 16.89 4.08 4.00
CA ARG A 106 17.02 3.08 2.93
C ARG A 106 18.05 2.01 3.26
N ASP A 107 19.19 2.42 3.79
CA ASP A 107 20.24 1.49 4.19
C ASP A 107 19.75 0.52 5.27
N GLU A 108 18.96 1.00 6.22
CA GLU A 108 18.41 0.17 7.29
C GLU A 108 17.34 -0.81 6.82
N TRP A 109 16.42 -0.40 5.93
CA TRP A 109 15.46 -1.34 5.40
C TRP A 109 16.12 -2.35 4.47
N GLU A 110 17.12 -1.95 3.67
CA GLU A 110 17.89 -2.87 2.83
C GLU A 110 18.68 -3.85 3.70
N ARG A 111 19.24 -3.39 4.84
CA ARG A 111 19.87 -4.25 5.85
C ARG A 111 18.92 -5.34 6.32
N ARG A 112 17.66 -5.00 6.62
CA ARG A 112 16.65 -5.96 7.08
C ARG A 112 16.22 -6.91 5.95
N LEU A 113 15.89 -6.37 4.77
CA LEU A 113 15.40 -7.15 3.64
C LEU A 113 16.44 -8.17 3.13
N PHE A 114 17.72 -7.77 3.13
CA PHE A 114 18.80 -8.58 2.57
C PHE A 114 19.71 -9.23 3.62
N GLY A 115 19.30 -9.23 4.90
CA GLY A 115 20.05 -9.86 5.98
C GLY A 115 21.47 -9.30 6.17
N GLY A 116 21.64 -7.99 5.94
CA GLY A 116 22.93 -7.31 6.05
C GLY A 116 23.94 -7.66 4.97
N ALA A 117 23.51 -8.26 3.84
CA ALA A 117 24.43 -8.72 2.79
C ALA A 117 25.32 -7.62 2.19
N PHE A 118 24.94 -6.36 2.30
CA PHE A 118 25.72 -5.20 1.82
C PHE A 118 26.49 -4.47 2.93
N HIS A 119 26.47 -5.00 4.16
CA HIS A 119 27.01 -4.40 5.38
C HIS A 119 28.17 -5.21 5.98
N ASP A 120 28.57 -6.30 5.33
CA ASP A 120 29.67 -7.15 5.81
C ASP A 120 31.01 -6.41 5.64
N PRO A 121 31.76 -6.15 6.73
CA PRO A 121 33.06 -5.49 6.66
C PRO A 121 34.12 -6.33 5.94
N GLU A 122 33.99 -7.66 5.92
CA GLU A 122 34.91 -8.57 5.23
C GLU A 122 34.63 -8.67 3.74
N LEU A 123 33.47 -8.17 3.28
CA LEU A 123 33.05 -8.17 1.88
C LEU A 123 32.50 -6.79 1.48
N PRO A 124 33.40 -5.81 1.23
CA PRO A 124 33.00 -4.44 0.94
C PRO A 124 32.03 -4.34 -0.25
N SER A 125 30.93 -3.62 -0.07
CA SER A 125 29.96 -3.37 -1.14
C SER A 125 30.10 -1.94 -1.69
N SER A 126 30.36 -1.83 -2.99
CA SER A 126 30.25 -0.55 -3.70
C SER A 126 28.78 -0.08 -3.77
N PRO A 127 28.51 1.24 -3.80
CA PRO A 127 27.20 1.79 -4.16
C PRO A 127 26.58 1.19 -5.43
N HIS A 128 27.41 0.81 -6.41
CA HIS A 128 26.97 0.17 -7.65
C HIS A 128 26.42 -1.26 -7.45
N HIS A 129 26.85 -1.95 -6.38
CA HIS A 129 26.38 -3.30 -6.07
C HIS A 129 24.99 -3.30 -5.43
N ARG A 130 24.52 -2.15 -4.92
CA ARG A 130 23.19 -2.02 -4.33
C ARG A 130 22.09 -2.28 -5.38
N PRO A 131 20.92 -2.81 -4.96
CA PRO A 131 19.88 -3.17 -5.90
C PRO A 131 19.26 -1.93 -6.55
N LYS A 132 18.81 -2.11 -7.80
CA LYS A 132 17.96 -1.15 -8.50
C LYS A 132 16.52 -1.56 -8.28
N TYR A 133 15.61 -0.60 -8.18
CA TYR A 133 14.22 -0.86 -7.84
C TYR A 133 13.32 -0.64 -9.06
N GLY A 134 12.39 -1.56 -9.27
CA GLY A 134 11.36 -1.49 -10.29
C GLY A 134 10.12 -2.26 -9.83
N ALA A 135 9.22 -2.57 -10.75
CA ALA A 135 8.03 -3.37 -10.44
C ALA A 135 7.74 -4.42 -11.53
N LEU A 136 7.18 -5.55 -11.11
CA LEU A 136 6.88 -6.68 -12.00
C LEU A 136 5.69 -6.36 -12.91
N HIS A 137 5.87 -6.48 -14.21
CA HIS A 137 4.91 -6.10 -15.23
C HIS A 137 4.05 -7.30 -15.66
N LEU A 138 3.16 -7.77 -14.78
CA LEU A 138 2.28 -8.92 -15.06
C LEU A 138 1.01 -8.53 -15.84
N MET A 139 0.48 -7.34 -15.57
CA MET A 139 -0.83 -6.93 -16.06
C MET A 139 -0.81 -6.23 -17.42
N GLY A 140 0.36 -5.95 -17.99
CA GLY A 140 0.46 -5.32 -19.32
C GLY A 140 -0.20 -3.93 -19.39
N HIS A 141 -0.31 -3.23 -18.26
CA HIS A 141 -0.90 -1.90 -18.21
C HIS A 141 -0.03 -0.94 -19.05
N PRO A 142 -0.64 -0.08 -19.90
CA PRO A 142 0.12 0.78 -20.81
C PRO A 142 1.00 1.78 -20.06
N ASP A 143 0.54 2.22 -18.89
CA ASP A 143 1.25 3.07 -17.95
C ASP A 143 2.22 2.32 -17.02
N GLY A 144 2.48 1.04 -17.30
CA GLY A 144 3.40 0.24 -16.51
C GLY A 144 2.84 -0.20 -15.16
N PRO A 145 3.62 -0.98 -14.38
CA PRO A 145 3.13 -1.58 -13.14
C PRO A 145 3.20 -0.63 -11.93
N ALA A 146 3.91 0.50 -12.02
CA ALA A 146 4.05 1.44 -10.89
C ALA A 146 4.24 2.90 -11.35
N PRO A 147 3.25 3.49 -12.07
CA PRO A 147 3.33 4.85 -12.62
C PRO A 147 3.56 5.94 -11.57
N ARG A 148 3.27 5.67 -10.28
CA ARG A 148 3.60 6.57 -9.16
C ARG A 148 5.06 7.04 -9.16
N PHE A 149 5.98 6.24 -9.70
CA PHE A 149 7.42 6.47 -9.64
C PHE A 149 8.00 7.11 -10.90
N GLY A 150 7.20 7.43 -11.91
CA GLY A 150 7.74 8.04 -13.11
C GLY A 150 6.75 8.10 -14.25
N SER A 151 6.84 9.19 -15.01
CA SER A 151 6.11 9.41 -16.26
C SER A 151 6.64 8.59 -17.42
N CYS A 152 7.84 8.02 -17.32
CA CYS A 152 8.39 7.12 -18.33
C CYS A 152 8.85 5.83 -17.65
N TYR A 153 8.98 4.75 -18.44
CA TYR A 153 9.58 3.53 -17.94
C TYR A 153 10.40 2.79 -19.00
N ILE A 154 11.47 2.14 -18.53
CA ILE A 154 12.20 1.16 -19.33
C ILE A 154 11.65 -0.23 -19.00
N LEU A 155 11.14 -0.93 -20.01
CA LEU A 155 10.73 -2.32 -19.88
C LEU A 155 11.94 -3.22 -20.14
N LEU A 156 12.29 -4.06 -19.17
CA LEU A 156 13.43 -4.96 -19.27
C LEU A 156 13.08 -6.27 -19.98
N LYS A 157 14.10 -6.97 -20.48
CA LYS A 157 13.96 -8.33 -21.02
C LYS A 157 13.67 -9.32 -19.88
N PRO A 158 12.91 -10.41 -20.12
CA PRO A 158 12.48 -11.33 -19.06
C PRO A 158 13.62 -11.89 -18.21
N ARG A 159 14.79 -12.16 -18.82
CA ARG A 159 15.96 -12.68 -18.10
C ARG A 159 16.38 -11.86 -16.87
N VAL A 160 16.14 -10.55 -16.86
CA VAL A 160 16.51 -9.69 -15.73
C VAL A 160 15.74 -10.08 -14.46
N SER A 161 14.51 -10.58 -14.59
CA SER A 161 13.71 -11.01 -13.43
C SER A 161 14.34 -12.18 -12.66
N ARG A 162 15.22 -12.97 -13.29
CA ARG A 162 15.91 -14.12 -12.67
C ARG A 162 16.93 -13.73 -11.60
N ARG A 163 17.42 -12.50 -11.67
CA ARG A 163 18.35 -11.91 -10.68
C ARG A 163 17.66 -10.86 -9.81
N CYS A 164 16.34 -10.95 -9.70
CA CYS A 164 15.55 -10.10 -8.82
C CYS A 164 15.13 -10.84 -7.55
N THR A 165 15.02 -10.07 -6.48
CA THR A 165 14.11 -10.39 -5.37
C THR A 165 12.83 -9.60 -5.53
N PHE A 166 11.78 -10.03 -4.83
CA PHE A 166 10.45 -9.45 -4.94
C PHE A 166 9.83 -9.28 -3.56
N THR A 167 9.03 -8.23 -3.42
CA THR A 167 8.18 -8.00 -2.24
C THR A 167 6.75 -7.69 -2.69
N TRP A 168 5.78 -8.17 -1.92
CA TRP A 168 4.40 -7.74 -2.10
C TRP A 168 4.27 -6.31 -1.58
N LEU A 169 3.96 -5.36 -2.47
CA LEU A 169 3.97 -3.92 -2.18
C LEU A 169 5.37 -3.40 -1.76
N ASP A 170 5.41 -2.22 -1.15
CA ASP A 170 6.63 -1.50 -0.77
C ASP A 170 7.46 -2.23 0.31
N SER A 171 8.73 -2.52 -0.01
CA SER A 171 9.67 -3.09 0.98
C SER A 171 10.01 -2.14 2.13
N HIS A 172 9.88 -0.82 1.95
CA HIS A 172 10.10 0.17 3.01
C HIS A 172 9.12 0.03 4.18
N ALA A 173 7.89 -0.42 3.92
CA ALA A 173 6.83 -0.52 4.94
C ALA A 173 7.12 -1.61 6.00
N ASN A 174 8.30 -2.23 5.97
CA ASN A 174 8.77 -3.25 6.90
C ASN A 174 7.86 -4.48 6.96
N ASN A 175 7.08 -4.72 5.90
CA ASN A 175 6.20 -5.86 5.77
C ASN A 175 6.88 -6.95 4.93
N LEU A 176 7.60 -7.85 5.59
CA LEU A 176 8.20 -9.03 4.97
C LEU A 176 7.28 -10.26 4.99
N GLU A 177 5.95 -10.06 5.05
CA GLU A 177 4.98 -11.16 5.04
C GLU A 177 5.03 -11.98 3.76
N ALA A 178 5.31 -11.35 2.62
CA ALA A 178 5.46 -12.01 1.34
C ALA A 178 6.64 -11.43 0.57
N VAL A 179 7.69 -12.24 0.49
CA VAL A 179 8.90 -11.99 -0.27
C VAL A 179 9.21 -13.20 -1.14
N GLY A 180 9.98 -12.99 -2.21
CA GLY A 180 10.33 -14.08 -3.10
C GLY A 180 11.51 -13.79 -4.01
N THR A 181 11.88 -14.82 -4.75
CA THR A 181 12.82 -14.78 -5.89
C THR A 181 12.14 -15.40 -7.10
N SER A 182 12.77 -15.38 -8.27
CA SER A 182 12.27 -16.12 -9.43
C SER A 182 12.12 -17.62 -9.18
N ASP A 183 12.82 -18.15 -8.17
CA ASP A 183 12.81 -19.57 -7.83
C ASP A 183 11.95 -19.92 -6.61
N SER A 184 11.55 -18.92 -5.84
CA SER A 184 10.66 -19.06 -4.68
C SER A 184 9.65 -17.91 -4.69
N PHE A 185 8.59 -18.06 -5.49
CA PHE A 185 7.62 -16.98 -5.75
C PHE A 185 6.24 -17.21 -5.12
N VAL A 186 6.02 -18.37 -4.48
CA VAL A 186 4.70 -18.80 -4.00
C VAL A 186 4.09 -17.88 -2.94
N ALA A 187 4.91 -17.27 -2.06
CA ALA A 187 4.42 -16.32 -1.07
C ALA A 187 3.83 -15.05 -1.71
N ILE A 188 4.44 -14.59 -2.81
CA ILE A 188 3.92 -13.46 -3.59
C ILE A 188 2.62 -13.87 -4.32
N LEU A 189 2.59 -15.07 -4.92
CA LEU A 189 1.37 -15.60 -5.55
C LEU A 189 0.21 -15.69 -4.56
N ALA A 190 0.45 -16.20 -3.36
CA ALA A 190 -0.59 -16.32 -2.32
C ALA A 190 -1.21 -14.96 -1.99
N LYS A 191 -0.41 -13.90 -1.81
CA LYS A 191 -0.95 -12.54 -1.57
C LYS A 191 -1.67 -11.97 -2.78
N LEU A 192 -1.11 -12.16 -3.98
CA LEU A 192 -1.73 -11.71 -5.23
C LEU A 192 -3.10 -12.35 -5.45
N PHE A 193 -3.19 -13.67 -5.30
CA PHE A 193 -4.43 -14.42 -5.45
C PHE A 193 -5.40 -14.19 -4.27
N GLN A 194 -4.90 -13.90 -3.08
CA GLN A 194 -5.72 -13.47 -1.95
C GLN A 194 -6.42 -12.13 -2.27
N GLU A 195 -5.71 -11.14 -2.81
CA GLU A 195 -6.31 -9.88 -3.23
C GLU A 195 -7.37 -10.09 -4.32
N SER A 196 -7.02 -10.87 -5.35
CA SER A 196 -7.92 -11.26 -6.44
C SER A 196 -9.20 -11.94 -5.94
N PHE A 197 -9.07 -12.89 -5.02
CA PHE A 197 -10.19 -13.65 -4.48
C PHE A 197 -11.09 -12.81 -3.57
N THR A 198 -10.50 -11.99 -2.70
CA THR A 198 -11.25 -11.26 -1.66
C THR A 198 -11.82 -9.93 -2.14
N ARG A 199 -11.21 -9.29 -3.14
CA ARG A 199 -11.57 -7.94 -3.60
C ARG A 199 -12.02 -7.87 -5.05
N ASP A 200 -11.98 -8.98 -5.78
CA ASP A 200 -12.17 -8.99 -7.24
C ASP A 200 -11.26 -7.96 -7.93
N PHE A 201 -10.00 -7.95 -7.51
CA PHE A 201 -9.03 -6.92 -7.86
C PHE A 201 -7.62 -7.48 -7.79
N ALA A 202 -6.75 -7.11 -8.73
CA ALA A 202 -5.32 -7.41 -8.66
C ALA A 202 -4.49 -6.33 -9.32
N LEU A 203 -3.46 -5.85 -8.63
CA LEU A 203 -2.41 -4.98 -9.18
C LEU A 203 -2.95 -3.73 -9.92
N GLY A 204 -4.01 -3.11 -9.40
CA GLY A 204 -4.61 -1.92 -10.00
C GLY A 204 -5.83 -2.19 -10.87
N GLU A 205 -6.13 -3.44 -11.23
CA GLU A 205 -7.25 -3.79 -12.11
C GLU A 205 -8.42 -4.43 -11.35
N HIS A 206 -9.63 -3.90 -11.56
CA HIS A 206 -10.89 -4.45 -11.05
C HIS A 206 -11.42 -5.60 -11.93
N SER A 207 -12.38 -6.37 -11.42
CA SER A 207 -12.98 -7.49 -12.14
C SER A 207 -11.90 -8.51 -12.55
N MET A 208 -11.04 -8.82 -11.59
CA MET A 208 -9.88 -9.69 -11.73
C MET A 208 -9.95 -10.84 -10.72
N ARG A 209 -10.99 -11.68 -10.83
CA ARG A 209 -11.14 -12.95 -10.10
C ARG A 209 -10.01 -13.94 -10.43
N PRO A 210 -9.74 -14.92 -9.54
CA PRO A 210 -8.61 -15.84 -9.71
C PRO A 210 -8.50 -16.54 -11.08
N PRO A 211 -9.58 -17.02 -11.73
CA PRO A 211 -9.45 -17.66 -13.04
C PRO A 211 -8.95 -16.71 -14.13
N LYS A 212 -9.43 -15.46 -14.15
CA LYS A 212 -8.99 -14.43 -15.09
C LYS A 212 -7.54 -14.03 -14.83
N LEU A 213 -7.15 -13.93 -13.56
CA LEU A 213 -5.77 -13.64 -13.18
C LEU A 213 -4.82 -14.79 -13.54
N PHE A 214 -5.28 -16.03 -13.36
CA PHE A 214 -4.55 -17.22 -13.77
C PHE A 214 -4.26 -17.20 -15.27
N GLU A 215 -5.30 -17.03 -16.09
CA GLU A 215 -5.19 -16.90 -17.55
C GLU A 215 -4.26 -15.75 -17.96
N ARG A 216 -4.34 -14.62 -17.24
CA ARG A 216 -3.46 -13.47 -17.49
C ARG A 216 -1.99 -13.81 -17.28
N ILE A 217 -1.66 -14.51 -16.20
CA ILE A 217 -0.27 -14.85 -15.87
C ILE A 217 0.24 -15.98 -16.78
N THR A 218 -0.59 -16.95 -17.15
CA THR A 218 -0.16 -18.04 -18.05
C THR A 218 -0.03 -17.59 -19.50
N SER A 219 -0.72 -16.51 -19.91
CA SER A 219 -0.60 -15.90 -21.24
C SER A 219 0.55 -14.87 -21.38
N LEU A 220 1.47 -14.77 -20.42
CA LEU A 220 2.61 -13.84 -20.49
C LEU A 220 3.53 -14.08 -21.71
N GLU A 221 3.57 -15.30 -22.24
CA GLU A 221 4.30 -15.63 -23.47
C GLU A 221 3.67 -15.01 -24.73
N PHE A 222 2.34 -14.87 -24.74
CA PHE A 222 1.54 -14.51 -25.91
C PHE A 222 0.94 -13.10 -25.84
N THR A 223 0.92 -12.50 -24.66
CA THR A 223 0.56 -11.09 -24.53
C THR A 223 1.60 -10.31 -25.31
N SER A 224 1.18 -9.80 -26.47
CA SER A 224 2.01 -8.98 -27.33
C SER A 224 2.38 -7.72 -26.57
N GLN A 225 3.50 -7.80 -25.86
CA GLN A 225 4.29 -6.67 -25.36
C GLN A 225 4.77 -5.77 -26.51
N ASP A 226 4.47 -6.19 -27.74
CA ASP A 226 4.56 -5.45 -28.98
C ASP A 226 3.32 -4.65 -29.37
N ARG A 227 2.22 -4.70 -28.60
CA ARG A 227 1.13 -3.75 -28.81
C ARG A 227 1.64 -2.36 -28.51
N ASP A 228 1.40 -1.46 -29.46
CA ASP A 228 1.62 -0.04 -29.26
C ASP A 228 0.77 0.44 -28.07
N PRO A 229 1.37 0.92 -26.97
CA PRO A 229 0.62 1.46 -25.84
C PRO A 229 -0.22 2.68 -26.24
N ALA A 230 0.08 3.33 -27.37
CA ALA A 230 -0.70 4.44 -27.89
C ALA A 230 -2.10 4.02 -28.38
N GLY A 231 -2.30 2.73 -28.70
CA GLY A 231 -3.61 2.14 -29.05
C GLY A 231 -4.21 1.29 -27.93
N ALA A 232 -3.59 1.25 -26.75
CA ALA A 232 -4.06 0.49 -25.61
C ALA A 232 -5.23 1.21 -24.90
N PRO A 233 -6.02 0.49 -24.07
CA PRO A 233 -7.06 1.10 -23.25
C PRO A 233 -6.52 2.23 -22.36
N GLN A 234 -7.42 3.03 -21.79
CA GLN A 234 -7.15 4.04 -20.77
C GLN A 234 -6.13 3.58 -19.71
N PRO A 235 -5.25 4.47 -19.20
CA PRO A 235 -4.26 4.11 -18.20
C PRO A 235 -4.94 3.63 -16.93
N MET A 236 -4.28 2.70 -16.22
CA MET A 236 -4.89 2.07 -15.05
C MET A 236 -4.82 2.93 -13.80
N ARG A 237 -3.94 3.96 -13.78
CA ARG A 237 -3.83 4.92 -12.68
C ARG A 237 -3.50 4.23 -11.35
N ASN A 238 -2.74 3.15 -11.45
CA ASN A 238 -2.37 2.31 -10.34
C ASN A 238 -1.24 2.98 -9.54
N LEU A 239 -1.59 3.57 -8.39
CA LEU A 239 -0.59 4.18 -7.54
C LEU A 239 0.08 3.17 -6.61
N ASP A 240 -0.68 2.34 -5.90
CA ASP A 240 -0.17 1.70 -4.69
C ASP A 240 -0.21 0.15 -4.74
N HIS A 241 -0.62 -0.47 -5.86
CA HIS A 241 -0.77 -1.94 -5.95
C HIS A 241 0.21 -2.58 -6.94
N TYR A 242 1.42 -2.91 -6.48
CA TYR A 242 2.44 -3.54 -7.32
C TYR A 242 3.24 -4.60 -6.57
N ILE A 243 3.93 -5.44 -7.34
CA ILE A 243 4.99 -6.31 -6.83
C ILE A 243 6.30 -5.58 -7.08
N GLU A 244 6.92 -5.10 -6.01
CA GLU A 244 8.22 -4.42 -6.11
C GLU A 244 9.31 -5.45 -6.44
N ALA A 245 10.21 -5.07 -7.35
CA ALA A 245 11.31 -5.90 -7.81
C ALA A 245 12.64 -5.21 -7.49
N GLN A 246 13.50 -5.88 -6.72
CA GLN A 246 14.84 -5.41 -6.42
C GLN A 246 15.84 -6.18 -7.32
N ILE A 247 16.38 -5.48 -8.31
CA ILE A 247 17.25 -6.03 -9.35
C ILE A 247 18.71 -6.00 -8.90
N HIS A 248 19.32 -7.17 -8.80
CA HIS A 248 20.73 -7.34 -8.47
C HIS A 248 21.59 -7.46 -9.73
N GLY A 249 22.82 -6.92 -9.70
CA GLY A 249 23.71 -6.83 -10.86
C GLY A 249 23.46 -5.60 -11.73
N ASP A 250 24.37 -5.29 -12.65
CA ASP A 250 24.25 -4.11 -13.51
C ASP A 250 23.05 -4.17 -14.46
N ILE A 251 22.52 -3.01 -14.83
CA ILE A 251 21.49 -2.89 -15.87
C ILE A 251 22.10 -2.10 -17.03
N ASP A 252 22.43 -2.82 -18.09
CA ASP A 252 22.98 -2.28 -19.33
C ASP A 252 21.85 -2.16 -20.35
N LEU A 253 21.64 -0.98 -20.93
CA LEU A 253 20.46 -0.75 -21.77
C LEU A 253 20.48 -1.59 -23.06
N LEU A 254 21.63 -1.72 -23.71
CA LEU A 254 21.75 -2.51 -24.94
C LEU A 254 21.46 -4.00 -24.67
N ARG A 255 22.01 -4.51 -23.56
CA ARG A 255 21.88 -5.90 -23.16
C ARG A 255 20.49 -6.21 -22.59
N ASP A 256 20.01 -5.41 -21.66
CA ASP A 256 18.92 -5.74 -20.74
C ASP A 256 17.59 -5.07 -21.05
N ALA A 257 17.60 -3.88 -21.67
CA ALA A 257 16.36 -3.16 -21.95
C ALA A 257 15.73 -3.64 -23.28
N TYR A 258 14.41 -3.53 -23.33
CA TYR A 258 13.59 -3.92 -24.48
C TYR A 258 12.89 -2.73 -25.12
N ALA A 259 12.20 -1.96 -24.29
CA ALA A 259 11.44 -0.80 -24.74
C ALA A 259 11.66 0.37 -23.78
N LEU A 260 11.57 1.57 -24.35
CA LEU A 260 11.43 2.82 -23.64
C LEU A 260 10.00 3.32 -23.89
N VAL A 261 9.20 3.41 -22.83
CA VAL A 261 7.84 3.94 -22.90
C VAL A 261 7.84 5.33 -22.30
N ALA A 262 7.47 6.33 -23.10
CA ALA A 262 7.54 7.73 -22.78
C ALA A 262 6.16 8.37 -22.62
N ASP A 263 6.11 9.48 -21.88
CA ASP A 263 4.92 10.33 -21.80
C ASP A 263 4.87 11.26 -23.03
N PRO A 264 3.71 11.39 -23.70
CA PRO A 264 3.55 12.23 -24.88
C PRO A 264 3.81 13.72 -24.62
N SER A 265 3.74 14.21 -23.39
CA SER A 265 4.09 15.61 -23.05
C SER A 265 5.54 16.00 -23.35
N PHE A 266 6.42 15.00 -23.57
CA PHE A 266 7.80 15.21 -23.99
C PHE A 266 7.98 15.25 -25.51
N GLN A 267 6.98 14.90 -26.31
CA GLN A 267 7.08 14.97 -27.78
C GLN A 267 7.33 16.41 -28.25
N SER A 268 8.19 16.56 -29.26
CA SER A 268 8.60 17.87 -29.78
C SER A 268 9.20 18.81 -28.72
N THR A 269 9.93 18.24 -27.76
CA THR A 269 10.69 18.98 -26.74
C THR A 269 12.15 18.52 -26.71
N PRO A 270 13.08 19.32 -26.17
CA PRO A 270 14.48 18.88 -26.01
C PRO A 270 14.63 17.58 -25.21
N CYS A 271 13.73 17.32 -24.24
CA CYS A 271 13.71 16.06 -23.50
C CYS A 271 13.29 14.89 -24.41
N GLY A 272 12.28 15.11 -25.26
CA GLY A 272 11.85 14.15 -26.29
C GLY A 272 12.98 13.78 -27.25
N ASP A 273 13.73 14.77 -27.74
CA ASP A 273 14.89 14.54 -28.63
C ASP A 273 15.94 13.63 -27.97
N VAL A 274 16.18 13.82 -26.66
CA VAL A 274 17.09 12.95 -25.89
C VAL A 274 16.53 11.53 -25.76
N LEU A 275 15.22 11.37 -25.54
CA LEU A 275 14.58 10.05 -25.44
C LEU A 275 14.61 9.30 -26.78
N GLU A 276 14.40 10.00 -27.90
CA GLU A 276 14.53 9.42 -29.25
C GLU A 276 15.96 8.97 -29.54
N ARG A 277 16.95 9.81 -29.21
CA ARG A 277 18.37 9.45 -29.33
C ARG A 277 18.75 8.29 -28.42
N LEU A 278 18.22 8.26 -27.20
CA LEU A 278 18.42 7.16 -26.25
C LEU A 278 17.89 5.85 -26.82
N ALA A 279 16.66 5.85 -27.35
CA ALA A 279 16.06 4.68 -27.96
C ALA A 279 16.86 4.20 -29.18
N SER A 280 17.25 5.10 -30.07
CA SER A 280 18.10 4.80 -31.22
C SER A 280 19.46 4.20 -30.82
N THR A 281 20.17 4.86 -29.89
CA THR A 281 21.53 4.47 -29.48
C THR A 281 21.57 3.08 -28.86
N TYR A 282 20.57 2.72 -28.06
CA TYR A 282 20.53 1.42 -27.37
C TYR A 282 19.55 0.42 -28.01
N SER A 283 19.11 0.68 -29.24
CA SER A 283 18.18 -0.19 -29.99
C SER A 283 16.92 -0.56 -29.21
N LEU A 284 16.36 0.42 -28.50
CA LEU A 284 15.13 0.28 -27.74
C LEU A 284 13.94 0.61 -28.63
N ARG A 285 12.85 -0.12 -28.45
CA ARG A 285 11.58 0.29 -29.02
C ARG A 285 11.05 1.50 -28.25
N LEU A 286 10.98 2.66 -28.89
CA LEU A 286 10.32 3.84 -28.34
C LEU A 286 8.81 3.70 -28.52
N LEU A 287 8.08 3.84 -27.43
CA LEU A 287 6.63 3.76 -27.35
C LEU A 287 6.11 4.94 -26.54
N TYR A 288 4.84 5.30 -26.74
CA TYR A 288 4.16 6.31 -25.93
C TYR A 288 2.92 5.72 -25.29
N HIS A 289 2.69 5.98 -24.00
CA HIS A 289 1.40 5.69 -23.38
C HIS A 289 0.42 6.86 -23.63
N SER A 290 -0.81 6.77 -23.10
CA SER A 290 -1.88 7.75 -23.30
C SER A 290 -1.58 9.18 -22.80
N GLY A 291 -0.49 9.36 -22.05
CA GLY A 291 -0.18 10.59 -21.31
C GLY A 291 -0.96 10.75 -20.02
N TYR A 292 -0.56 11.76 -19.26
CA TYR A 292 -1.25 12.21 -18.07
C TYR A 292 -1.41 13.73 -18.11
N SER A 293 -2.64 14.19 -18.04
CA SER A 293 -3.01 15.60 -18.11
C SER A 293 -4.19 15.87 -17.18
N LEU A 294 -4.08 16.93 -16.38
CA LEU A 294 -5.11 17.33 -15.43
C LEU A 294 -5.32 18.84 -15.46
N ALA A 295 -6.56 19.29 -15.70
CA ALA A 295 -6.91 20.69 -15.58
C ALA A 295 -6.74 21.16 -14.12
N VAL A 296 -6.25 22.38 -13.92
CA VAL A 296 -6.01 22.95 -12.58
C VAL A 296 -7.29 22.92 -11.74
N ASP A 297 -8.44 23.22 -12.35
CA ASP A 297 -9.74 23.25 -11.66
C ASP A 297 -10.24 21.85 -11.25
N SER A 298 -9.70 20.79 -11.87
CA SER A 298 -10.00 19.40 -11.53
C SER A 298 -9.08 18.83 -10.44
N VAL A 299 -8.12 19.62 -9.93
CA VAL A 299 -7.21 19.18 -8.87
C VAL A 299 -7.95 19.11 -7.53
N PRO A 300 -8.07 17.91 -6.91
CA PRO A 300 -8.79 17.78 -5.66
C PRO A 300 -8.03 18.40 -4.48
N PRO A 301 -8.70 19.11 -3.56
CA PRO A 301 -8.07 19.67 -2.36
C PRO A 301 -7.80 18.63 -1.26
N ASP A 302 -8.30 17.40 -1.39
CA ASP A 302 -8.31 16.37 -0.35
C ASP A 302 -7.50 15.11 -0.70
N PHE A 303 -6.67 15.16 -1.75
CA PHE A 303 -5.75 14.06 -2.11
C PHE A 303 -4.29 14.52 -2.08
N ARG A 304 -3.45 13.82 -1.31
CA ARG A 304 -2.02 14.17 -1.08
C ARG A 304 -1.76 15.55 -0.47
N GLY A 305 -2.76 16.14 0.19
CA GLY A 305 -2.63 17.33 1.03
C GLY A 305 -3.30 18.57 0.45
N PRO A 306 -3.60 19.57 1.30
CA PRO A 306 -4.40 20.73 0.91
C PRO A 306 -3.69 21.69 -0.06
N THR A 307 -2.39 21.54 -0.27
CA THR A 307 -1.62 22.45 -1.11
C THR A 307 -1.68 22.09 -2.60
N MET A 308 -2.19 20.91 -2.97
CA MET A 308 -2.18 20.40 -4.35
C MET A 308 -2.83 21.36 -5.38
N PRO A 309 -4.01 21.97 -5.13
CA PRO A 309 -4.57 22.95 -6.07
C PRO A 309 -3.68 24.19 -6.27
N SER A 310 -3.04 24.68 -5.20
CA SER A 310 -2.19 25.87 -5.28
C SER A 310 -0.87 25.61 -6.04
N ILE A 311 -0.26 24.44 -5.85
CA ILE A 311 0.96 24.08 -6.60
C ILE A 311 0.63 23.82 -8.06
N ALA A 312 -0.52 23.18 -8.34
CA ALA A 312 -0.99 22.98 -9.71
C ALA A 312 -1.16 24.30 -10.45
N ALA A 313 -1.86 25.28 -9.85
CA ALA A 313 -2.03 26.61 -10.44
C ALA A 313 -0.70 27.32 -10.73
N ARG A 314 0.33 27.10 -9.90
CA ARG A 314 1.65 27.69 -10.07
C ARG A 314 2.45 27.09 -11.23
N ILE A 315 2.30 25.79 -11.47
CA ILE A 315 3.12 25.06 -12.45
C ILE A 315 2.42 24.79 -13.78
N ALA A 316 1.10 25.01 -13.84
CA ALA A 316 0.30 24.71 -15.00
C ALA A 316 0.73 25.48 -16.24
N ARG A 317 0.57 24.82 -17.38
CA ARG A 317 0.78 25.38 -18.72
C ARG A 317 -0.58 25.37 -19.41
N ASP A 318 -1.04 26.54 -19.83
CA ASP A 318 -2.34 26.70 -20.48
C ASP A 318 -3.51 26.10 -19.67
N GLY A 319 -3.46 26.23 -18.33
CA GLY A 319 -4.48 25.73 -17.41
C GLY A 319 -4.41 24.23 -17.09
N VAL A 320 -3.36 23.54 -17.56
CA VAL A 320 -3.19 22.08 -17.41
C VAL A 320 -1.85 21.76 -16.75
N VAL A 321 -1.84 20.71 -15.92
CA VAL A 321 -0.63 20.10 -15.36
C VAL A 321 -0.42 18.73 -15.97
N ASP A 322 0.72 18.55 -16.65
CA ASP A 322 1.20 17.29 -17.21
C ASP A 322 2.58 16.92 -16.62
N ALA A 323 3.15 15.79 -17.08
CA ALA A 323 4.47 15.34 -16.61
C ALA A 323 5.56 16.40 -16.86
N ARG A 324 5.52 17.07 -18.01
CA ARG A 324 6.46 18.13 -18.39
C ARG A 324 6.34 19.36 -17.51
N ALA A 325 5.14 19.83 -17.17
CA ALA A 325 4.92 20.97 -16.29
C ALA A 325 5.59 20.76 -14.92
N ILE A 326 5.43 19.56 -14.35
CA ILE A 326 6.11 19.15 -13.11
C ILE A 326 7.63 19.08 -13.34
N GLY A 327 8.05 18.52 -14.47
CA GLY A 327 9.38 18.64 -15.07
C GLY A 327 10.06 19.99 -14.93
N ASP A 328 9.45 20.95 -15.58
CA ASP A 328 9.91 22.33 -15.70
C ASP A 328 9.99 22.99 -14.32
N ALA A 329 8.99 22.74 -13.45
CA ALA A 329 8.98 23.22 -12.08
C ALA A 329 10.14 22.67 -11.23
N VAL A 330 10.47 21.39 -11.34
CA VAL A 330 11.62 20.81 -10.63
C VAL A 330 12.93 21.44 -11.10
N ARG A 331 13.08 21.68 -12.41
CA ARG A 331 14.29 22.33 -12.97
C ARG A 331 14.37 23.80 -12.56
N ASP A 332 13.25 24.50 -12.51
CA ASP A 332 13.20 25.89 -12.04
C ASP A 332 13.57 26.00 -10.56
N LEU A 333 13.02 25.12 -9.71
CA LEU A 333 13.36 25.02 -8.29
C LEU A 333 14.87 24.81 -8.10
N ARG A 334 15.47 23.88 -8.84
CA ARG A 334 16.90 23.55 -8.74
C ARG A 334 17.81 24.70 -9.20
N ARG A 335 17.37 25.45 -10.20
CA ARG A 335 18.10 26.60 -10.74
C ARG A 335 18.02 27.81 -9.81
N ASP A 336 16.87 28.04 -9.19
CA ASP A 336 16.59 29.24 -8.40
C ASP A 336 15.69 28.92 -7.20
N PRO A 337 16.22 28.28 -6.13
CA PRO A 337 15.43 27.89 -4.97
C PRO A 337 14.75 29.08 -4.26
N ALA A 338 15.33 30.28 -4.37
CA ALA A 338 14.79 31.48 -3.73
C ALA A 338 13.39 31.87 -4.26
N LYS A 339 13.09 31.57 -5.53
CA LYS A 339 11.74 31.76 -6.10
C LYS A 339 10.68 30.91 -5.43
N TRP A 340 11.07 29.83 -4.76
CA TRP A 340 10.17 28.84 -4.16
C TRP A 340 10.12 28.92 -2.64
N ALA A 341 10.80 29.90 -2.03
CA ALA A 341 10.91 30.06 -0.59
C ALA A 341 9.55 30.26 0.11
N ASP A 342 8.52 30.74 -0.61
CA ASP A 342 7.14 30.85 -0.12
C ASP A 342 6.49 29.48 0.16
N ARG A 343 7.04 28.40 -0.41
CA ARG A 343 6.55 27.03 -0.26
C ARG A 343 7.44 26.14 0.61
N GLY A 344 8.41 26.73 1.29
CA GLY A 344 9.31 26.05 2.20
C GLY A 344 10.68 25.75 1.60
N SER A 345 11.36 24.76 2.19
CA SER A 345 12.66 24.28 1.75
C SER A 345 12.57 23.55 0.41
N GLU A 346 13.71 23.46 -0.29
CA GLU A 346 13.80 22.72 -1.56
C GLU A 346 13.29 21.27 -1.44
N GLN A 347 13.56 20.60 -0.31
CA GLN A 347 13.09 19.24 -0.07
C GLN A 347 11.57 19.16 0.07
N GLU A 348 10.94 20.14 0.74
CA GLU A 348 9.49 20.22 0.88
C GLU A 348 8.81 20.47 -0.46
N VAL A 349 9.37 21.37 -1.28
CA VAL A 349 8.83 21.65 -2.62
C VAL A 349 9.00 20.46 -3.56
N LEU A 350 10.14 19.77 -3.54
CA LEU A 350 10.33 18.51 -4.29
C LEU A 350 9.31 17.45 -3.87
N GLN A 351 9.00 17.37 -2.57
CA GLN A 351 7.98 16.47 -2.07
C GLN A 351 6.58 16.89 -2.55
N GLU A 352 6.22 18.18 -2.56
CA GLU A 352 4.96 18.66 -3.13
C GLU A 352 4.84 18.32 -4.62
N LEU A 353 5.88 18.57 -5.42
CA LEU A 353 5.89 18.28 -6.86
C LEU A 353 5.74 16.78 -7.15
N LYS A 354 6.35 15.92 -6.32
CA LYS A 354 6.13 14.47 -6.36
C LYS A 354 4.69 14.10 -6.02
N LEU A 355 4.12 14.72 -4.99
CA LEU A 355 2.72 14.47 -4.61
C LEU A 355 1.76 14.94 -5.70
N MET A 356 2.07 16.05 -6.37
CA MET A 356 1.34 16.52 -7.53
C MET A 356 1.37 15.50 -8.67
N TRP A 357 2.52 14.86 -8.94
CA TRP A 357 2.57 13.74 -9.90
C TRP A 357 1.58 12.62 -9.54
N HIS A 358 1.49 12.21 -8.27
CA HIS A 358 0.50 11.22 -7.85
C HIS A 358 -0.94 11.68 -8.11
N VAL A 359 -1.23 12.97 -7.94
CA VAL A 359 -2.55 13.55 -8.22
C VAL A 359 -2.85 13.46 -9.72
N VAL A 360 -1.91 13.89 -10.59
CA VAL A 360 -2.10 13.81 -12.05
C VAL A 360 -2.34 12.36 -12.49
N VAL A 361 -1.53 11.41 -12.01
CA VAL A 361 -1.71 9.98 -12.32
C VAL A 361 -3.08 9.46 -11.89
N LYS A 362 -3.58 9.88 -10.71
CA LYS A 362 -4.85 9.37 -10.18
C LYS A 362 -6.07 9.98 -10.85
N PHE A 363 -6.01 11.27 -11.17
CA PHE A 363 -7.17 12.08 -11.52
C PHE A 363 -7.19 12.57 -12.97
N GLU A 364 -6.21 12.20 -13.79
CA GLU A 364 -6.19 12.49 -15.24
C GLU A 364 -7.58 12.47 -15.89
N GLU A 365 -7.85 13.42 -16.78
CA GLU A 365 -9.07 13.43 -17.60
C GLU A 365 -8.72 13.19 -19.07
N GLU A 366 -9.59 12.49 -19.82
CA GLU A 366 -9.46 12.44 -21.27
C GLU A 366 -9.45 13.89 -21.83
N PRO A 367 -8.57 14.24 -22.77
CA PRO A 367 -8.66 15.51 -23.47
C PRO A 367 -10.04 15.62 -24.11
N LEU A 368 -10.80 16.65 -23.75
CA LEU A 368 -12.01 17.02 -24.47
C LEU A 368 -11.61 17.36 -25.91
N LEU A 369 -11.78 16.42 -26.84
CA LEU A 369 -11.75 16.73 -28.26
C LEU A 369 -12.78 17.83 -28.50
N SER A 370 -12.29 18.98 -28.95
CA SER A 370 -13.11 20.13 -29.30
C SER A 370 -14.09 19.74 -30.41
N SER A 371 -15.36 19.59 -30.06
CA SER A 371 -16.47 19.67 -31.02
C SER A 371 -17.52 20.64 -30.48
N ASP A 372 -17.69 21.74 -31.20
CA ASP A 372 -18.72 22.75 -31.00
C ASP A 372 -20.14 22.17 -30.99
N SER A 373 -20.89 22.35 -29.90
CA SER A 373 -22.25 22.92 -29.88
C SER A 373 -22.92 22.74 -28.51
N PRO A 374 -23.75 23.72 -28.07
CA PRO A 374 -24.26 23.78 -26.71
C PRO A 374 -25.51 22.90 -26.57
N ALA A 375 -25.36 21.75 -25.93
CA ALA A 375 -26.49 21.00 -25.37
C ALA A 375 -26.35 20.96 -23.84
N THR A 376 -27.32 21.56 -23.19
CA THR A 376 -27.56 21.67 -21.75
C THR A 376 -27.21 20.39 -20.98
N ARG A 377 -26.09 20.42 -20.25
CA ARG A 377 -25.78 19.43 -19.21
C ARG A 377 -26.36 19.91 -17.87
N ALA A 378 -27.38 19.21 -17.39
CA ALA A 378 -27.92 19.39 -16.05
C ALA A 378 -26.84 19.16 -14.97
N PRO A 379 -26.92 19.83 -13.80
CA PRO A 379 -25.90 19.72 -12.77
C PRO A 379 -25.88 18.30 -12.20
N ARG A 380 -24.76 17.59 -12.34
CA ARG A 380 -24.52 16.33 -11.63
C ARG A 380 -24.27 16.65 -10.17
N SER A 381 -25.12 16.09 -9.31
CA SER A 381 -25.07 16.26 -7.86
C SER A 381 -23.74 15.75 -7.29
N THR A 382 -23.13 16.58 -6.46
CA THR A 382 -21.92 16.28 -5.67
C THR A 382 -22.26 15.27 -4.57
N ALA A 383 -22.24 13.98 -4.91
CA ALA A 383 -22.29 12.92 -3.91
C ALA A 383 -20.90 12.75 -3.28
N LYS A 384 -20.69 13.38 -2.12
CA LYS A 384 -19.59 13.09 -1.19
C LYS A 384 -19.47 11.58 -0.97
N ARG A 385 -18.38 10.97 -1.44
CA ARG A 385 -17.97 9.62 -1.01
C ARG A 385 -16.93 9.77 0.10
N ILE A 386 -17.41 9.76 1.34
CA ILE A 386 -16.56 9.54 2.51
C ILE A 386 -16.46 8.03 2.73
N SER A 387 -15.24 7.54 2.76
CA SER A 387 -14.85 6.14 2.91
C SER A 387 -15.28 5.53 4.24
N ILE A 388 -16.51 5.01 4.32
CA ILE A 388 -16.92 3.90 5.19
C ILE A 388 -17.87 3.02 4.38
N PHE A 389 -17.31 2.25 3.44
CA PHE A 389 -18.03 1.23 2.70
C PHE A 389 -17.27 -0.08 2.84
N LEU A 390 -17.76 -0.96 3.71
CA LEU A 390 -17.71 -2.43 3.59
C LEU A 390 -18.24 -3.04 4.90
N LEU A 391 -19.56 -3.20 4.99
CA LEU A 391 -20.13 -4.21 5.91
C LEU A 391 -21.52 -4.73 5.49
N TYR A 392 -22.17 -4.16 4.48
CA TYR A 392 -23.47 -4.63 3.99
C TYR A 392 -23.53 -4.77 2.47
N GLY A 393 -22.60 -5.56 1.94
CA GLY A 393 -22.58 -5.96 0.54
C GLY A 393 -22.59 -7.46 0.33
N PHE A 394 -22.96 -8.30 1.32
CA PHE A 394 -23.04 -9.76 1.14
C PHE A 394 -24.09 -10.38 2.07
N VAL A 395 -25.35 -10.38 1.62
CA VAL A 395 -26.39 -11.31 2.11
C VAL A 395 -26.81 -12.15 0.91
N ALA A 396 -25.97 -13.11 0.52
CA ALA A 396 -26.32 -14.13 -0.47
C ALA A 396 -25.37 -15.33 -0.35
N LEU A 397 -25.13 -15.84 0.86
CA LEU A 397 -24.43 -17.12 1.05
C LEU A 397 -24.75 -17.67 2.44
N ALA A 398 -26.05 -17.88 2.70
CA ALA A 398 -26.53 -18.55 3.90
C ALA A 398 -27.52 -19.66 3.51
N SER A 399 -27.07 -20.59 2.66
CA SER A 399 -27.79 -21.83 2.37
C SER A 399 -26.84 -22.98 2.03
N ILE A 400 -25.77 -23.19 2.80
CA ILE A 400 -25.07 -24.50 2.80
C ILE A 400 -24.67 -24.81 4.25
N THR A 401 -25.63 -25.35 5.00
CA THR A 401 -25.37 -26.01 6.27
C THR A 401 -24.89 -27.42 5.96
N ALA A 402 -23.58 -27.66 5.98
CA ALA A 402 -23.04 -29.01 6.01
C ALA A 402 -21.66 -29.04 6.70
N LEU A 403 -21.68 -29.64 7.90
CA LEU A 403 -20.59 -30.20 8.70
C LEU A 403 -19.17 -30.10 8.12
N LEU A 404 -18.36 -29.22 8.69
CA LEU A 404 -16.93 -29.46 8.89
C LEU A 404 -16.55 -28.89 10.26
N SER A 405 -16.09 -29.76 11.16
CA SER A 405 -15.42 -29.37 12.40
C SER A 405 -14.05 -28.78 12.06
N VAL A 406 -14.04 -27.55 11.54
CA VAL A 406 -12.85 -26.72 11.55
C VAL A 406 -12.63 -26.36 13.01
N THR A 407 -11.59 -26.92 13.62
CA THR A 407 -11.13 -26.52 14.95
C THR A 407 -10.99 -25.00 14.96
N ASP A 408 -11.69 -24.33 15.90
CA ASP A 408 -11.74 -22.88 16.09
C ASP A 408 -10.36 -22.25 15.89
N MET A 409 -10.10 -21.74 14.69
CA MET A 409 -8.91 -20.95 14.38
C MET A 409 -9.19 -19.54 14.91
N GLY A 410 -9.19 -19.43 16.24
CA GLY A 410 -9.48 -18.20 16.95
C GLY A 410 -8.54 -17.10 16.51
N TRP A 411 -9.11 -16.04 15.95
CA TRP A 411 -8.40 -14.81 15.66
C TRP A 411 -8.39 -13.96 16.92
N ASN A 412 -7.24 -13.40 17.29
CA ASN A 412 -7.09 -12.46 18.41
C ASN A 412 -6.10 -11.37 18.01
N VAL A 413 -6.51 -10.10 18.12
CA VAL A 413 -5.63 -8.94 17.89
C VAL A 413 -5.86 -7.91 18.98
N PHE A 414 -4.78 -7.25 19.39
CA PHE A 414 -4.82 -6.29 20.48
C PHE A 414 -3.73 -5.23 20.33
N ARG A 415 -3.92 -4.17 21.11
CA ARG A 415 -2.89 -3.17 21.42
C ARG A 415 -2.72 -3.06 22.93
N GLU A 416 -1.54 -2.61 23.33
CA GLU A 416 -1.18 -2.39 24.72
C GLU A 416 -0.70 -0.97 24.91
N ILE A 417 -0.98 -0.40 26.09
CA ILE A 417 -0.44 0.88 26.52
C ILE A 417 -0.09 0.81 28.00
N SER A 418 0.98 1.50 28.40
CA SER A 418 1.30 1.70 29.81
C SER A 418 0.46 2.84 30.38
N VAL A 419 -0.19 2.60 31.50
CA VAL A 419 -1.02 3.57 32.24
C VAL A 419 -0.34 3.86 33.58
N ASN A 420 -0.19 5.14 33.92
CA ASN A 420 0.40 5.59 35.18
C ASN A 420 -0.68 5.97 36.21
N ALA A 421 -1.37 4.96 36.72
CA ALA A 421 -2.41 5.10 37.74
C ALA A 421 -2.56 3.81 38.58
N ASP A 422 -3.28 3.90 39.69
CA ASP A 422 -3.75 2.71 40.42
C ASP A 422 -4.82 1.99 39.56
N ILE A 423 -4.66 0.67 39.41
CA ILE A 423 -5.52 -0.17 38.56
C ILE A 423 -7.01 -0.09 38.93
N LYS A 424 -7.34 0.29 40.17
CA LYS A 424 -8.74 0.51 40.59
C LYS A 424 -9.45 1.57 39.74
N PHE A 425 -8.74 2.57 39.22
CA PHE A 425 -9.33 3.61 38.36
C PHE A 425 -9.74 3.05 37.00
N ALA A 426 -9.08 1.98 36.52
CA ALA A 426 -9.54 1.25 35.33
C ALA A 426 -10.90 0.57 35.58
N ALA A 427 -11.11 0.00 36.77
CA ALA A 427 -12.42 -0.53 37.14
C ALA A 427 -13.48 0.58 37.17
N THR A 428 -13.18 1.75 37.74
CA THR A 428 -14.12 2.89 37.74
C THR A 428 -14.53 3.29 36.32
N VAL A 429 -13.58 3.50 35.42
CA VAL A 429 -13.85 3.92 34.04
C VAL A 429 -14.62 2.85 33.24
N LEU A 430 -14.26 1.58 33.39
CA LEU A 430 -14.92 0.50 32.65
C LEU A 430 -16.30 0.13 33.20
N ASN A 431 -16.54 0.33 34.49
CA ASN A 431 -17.82 0.05 35.13
C ASN A 431 -18.92 1.07 34.73
N ASP A 432 -18.54 2.27 34.29
CA ASP A 432 -19.48 3.30 33.83
C ASP A 432 -19.61 3.34 32.30
N VAL A 433 -20.43 2.43 31.76
CA VAL A 433 -20.69 2.30 30.31
C VAL A 433 -21.22 3.58 29.66
N LYS A 434 -21.84 4.48 30.43
CA LYS A 434 -22.38 5.75 29.91
C LYS A 434 -21.27 6.72 29.51
N THR A 435 -20.08 6.53 30.07
CA THR A 435 -18.90 7.37 29.81
C THR A 435 -17.93 6.76 28.80
N TRP A 436 -18.19 5.55 28.31
CA TRP A 436 -17.38 4.92 27.27
C TRP A 436 -17.17 5.78 26.01
N PRO A 437 -18.15 6.60 25.56
CA PRO A 437 -17.93 7.54 24.45
C PRO A 437 -16.80 8.56 24.66
N ARG A 438 -16.29 8.74 25.90
CA ARG A 438 -15.10 9.56 26.18
C ARG A 438 -13.83 9.00 25.55
N TRP A 439 -13.75 7.69 25.37
CA TRP A 439 -12.55 7.00 24.90
C TRP A 439 -12.79 6.06 23.72
N ASP A 440 -14.01 5.56 23.53
CA ASP A 440 -14.41 4.88 22.30
C ASP A 440 -14.87 5.92 21.28
N VAL A 441 -14.01 6.19 20.28
CA VAL A 441 -14.19 7.31 19.35
C VAL A 441 -15.40 7.19 18.44
N ASP A 442 -15.90 5.97 18.22
CA ASP A 442 -17.03 5.71 17.32
C ASP A 442 -18.33 5.41 18.07
N LEU A 443 -18.27 5.15 19.38
CA LEU A 443 -19.44 4.97 20.23
C LEU A 443 -20.09 6.32 20.57
N LYS A 444 -21.39 6.43 20.34
CA LYS A 444 -22.21 7.57 20.80
C LYS A 444 -22.79 7.31 22.19
N ARG A 445 -23.32 6.11 22.42
CA ARG A 445 -23.82 5.67 23.73
C ARG A 445 -23.94 4.15 23.79
N CYS A 446 -23.92 3.63 25.01
CA CYS A 446 -24.18 2.23 25.32
C CYS A 446 -25.41 2.13 26.22
N ASP A 447 -26.48 1.52 25.72
CA ASP A 447 -27.73 1.34 26.45
C ASP A 447 -27.79 -0.12 26.94
N LEU A 448 -27.90 -0.34 28.25
CA LEU A 448 -28.03 -1.69 28.82
C LEU A 448 -29.49 -2.04 29.04
N ASP A 449 -29.83 -3.30 28.79
CA ASP A 449 -31.18 -3.82 28.91
C ASP A 449 -31.60 -3.97 30.39
N ASN A 450 -32.91 -4.08 30.61
CA ASN A 450 -33.52 -4.41 31.92
C ASN A 450 -33.14 -3.45 33.07
N GLY A 451 -32.79 -2.21 32.76
CA GLY A 451 -32.43 -1.19 33.76
C GLY A 451 -31.06 -1.41 34.40
N ALA A 452 -30.21 -2.26 33.83
CA ALA A 452 -28.84 -2.42 34.29
C ALA A 452 -28.05 -1.11 34.15
N THR A 453 -27.23 -0.79 35.14
CA THR A 453 -26.44 0.45 35.17
C THR A 453 -24.93 0.21 35.06
N ALA A 454 -24.50 -1.04 35.11
CA ALA A 454 -23.09 -1.45 35.08
C ALA A 454 -22.92 -2.80 34.34
N PRO A 455 -21.71 -3.10 33.83
CA PRO A 455 -21.38 -4.40 33.26
C PRO A 455 -21.56 -5.55 34.26
N ALA A 456 -22.25 -6.60 33.85
CA ALA A 456 -22.26 -7.89 34.56
C ALA A 456 -22.45 -9.02 33.56
N VAL A 457 -21.90 -10.20 33.85
CA VAL A 457 -22.02 -11.37 32.95
C VAL A 457 -23.49 -11.67 32.68
N GLY A 458 -23.85 -11.81 31.40
CA GLY A 458 -25.22 -12.06 30.96
C GLY A 458 -26.07 -10.79 30.77
N VAL A 459 -25.62 -9.62 31.22
CA VAL A 459 -26.26 -8.35 30.87
C VAL A 459 -26.04 -8.08 29.38
N SER A 460 -27.14 -7.80 28.69
CA SER A 460 -27.14 -7.42 27.28
C SER A 460 -27.46 -5.94 27.11
N GLY A 461 -27.21 -5.43 25.93
CA GLY A 461 -27.48 -4.04 25.59
C GLY A 461 -27.27 -3.77 24.12
N THR A 462 -27.31 -2.49 23.78
CA THR A 462 -27.11 -1.99 22.42
C THR A 462 -26.02 -0.93 22.42
N LEU A 463 -25.01 -1.12 21.57
CA LEU A 463 -24.01 -0.11 21.24
C LEU A 463 -24.53 0.76 20.11
N HIS A 464 -24.68 2.05 20.36
CA HIS A 464 -25.07 3.03 19.35
C HIS A 464 -23.82 3.73 18.83
N MET A 465 -23.45 3.46 17.59
CA MET A 465 -22.25 3.99 16.94
C MET A 465 -22.58 5.24 16.11
N ARG A 466 -21.55 5.95 15.68
CA ARG A 466 -21.67 7.02 14.68
C ARG A 466 -22.36 6.52 13.40
N PHE A 467 -22.95 7.45 12.65
CA PHE A 467 -23.73 7.17 11.43
C PHE A 467 -25.00 6.31 11.65
N ASN A 468 -25.60 6.42 12.85
CA ASN A 468 -26.88 5.80 13.20
C ASN A 468 -26.91 4.26 13.06
N LYS A 469 -25.78 3.62 13.35
CA LYS A 469 -25.66 2.15 13.39
C LYS A 469 -25.73 1.67 14.83
N SER A 470 -26.41 0.54 15.04
CA SER A 470 -26.56 -0.06 16.36
C SER A 470 -26.17 -1.53 16.31
N PHE A 471 -25.46 -2.01 17.33
CA PHE A 471 -25.06 -3.42 17.45
C PHE A 471 -25.55 -3.99 18.78
N PRO A 472 -26.22 -5.15 18.78
CA PRO A 472 -26.51 -5.86 20.01
C PRO A 472 -25.19 -6.35 20.63
N MET A 473 -25.11 -6.30 21.95
CA MET A 473 -23.96 -6.75 22.71
C MET A 473 -24.41 -7.52 23.95
N SER A 474 -23.59 -8.48 24.41
CA SER A 474 -23.80 -9.18 25.68
C SER A 474 -22.48 -9.34 26.40
N PHE A 475 -22.41 -8.93 27.67
CA PHE A 475 -21.23 -9.15 28.50
C PHE A 475 -21.02 -10.65 28.74
N VAL A 476 -19.88 -11.16 28.29
CA VAL A 476 -19.49 -12.57 28.41
C VAL A 476 -18.51 -12.79 29.56
N GLU A 477 -17.79 -11.74 29.99
CA GLU A 477 -16.83 -11.81 31.08
C GLU A 477 -16.74 -10.45 31.78
N VAL A 478 -16.92 -10.41 33.10
CA VAL A 478 -16.74 -9.20 33.90
C VAL A 478 -16.05 -9.58 35.21
N ASN A 479 -14.76 -9.28 35.29
CA ASN A 479 -13.93 -9.46 36.47
C ASN A 479 -13.07 -8.20 36.64
N LEU A 480 -13.68 -7.08 37.02
CA LEU A 480 -12.97 -5.81 37.15
C LEU A 480 -12.10 -5.80 38.43
N PRO A 481 -10.87 -5.26 38.37
CA PRO A 481 -10.25 -4.58 37.24
C PRO A 481 -9.50 -5.51 36.28
N ASP A 482 -9.50 -6.83 36.45
CA ASP A 482 -8.65 -7.74 35.68
C ASP A 482 -9.06 -7.85 34.20
N ARG A 483 -10.36 -7.90 33.94
CA ARG A 483 -10.90 -8.11 32.59
C ARG A 483 -12.37 -7.73 32.47
N VAL A 484 -12.74 -7.16 31.33
CA VAL A 484 -14.14 -7.04 30.89
C VAL A 484 -14.21 -7.40 29.42
N ALA A 485 -15.22 -8.18 29.02
CA ALA A 485 -15.44 -8.57 27.65
C ALA A 485 -16.94 -8.66 27.32
N TYR A 486 -17.30 -8.20 26.13
CA TYR A 486 -18.63 -8.39 25.57
C TYR A 486 -18.55 -9.01 24.17
N SER A 487 -19.57 -9.79 23.84
CA SER A 487 -19.77 -10.40 22.53
C SER A 487 -20.73 -9.56 21.71
N THR A 488 -20.37 -9.30 20.45
CA THR A 488 -21.30 -8.81 19.43
C THR A 488 -21.50 -9.90 18.36
N PRO A 489 -22.75 -10.30 18.07
CA PRO A 489 -23.02 -11.35 17.10
C PRO A 489 -22.87 -10.83 15.67
N PHE A 490 -22.19 -11.62 14.85
CA PHE A 490 -22.03 -11.41 13.42
C PHE A 490 -22.50 -12.68 12.66
N PRO A 491 -22.85 -12.57 11.37
CA PRO A 491 -23.19 -13.74 10.56
C PRO A 491 -22.11 -14.84 10.60
N GLY A 492 -22.38 -15.95 11.30
CA GLY A 492 -21.46 -17.09 11.42
C GLY A 492 -20.22 -16.86 12.30
N ALA A 493 -20.15 -15.79 13.09
CA ALA A 493 -19.11 -15.54 14.07
C ALA A 493 -19.60 -14.68 15.24
N ASN A 494 -18.94 -14.80 16.40
CA ASN A 494 -19.12 -13.87 17.51
C ASN A 494 -17.83 -13.12 17.77
N LEU A 495 -17.87 -11.79 17.74
CA LEU A 495 -16.73 -10.96 18.06
C LEU A 495 -16.72 -10.63 19.56
N ILE A 496 -15.68 -11.05 20.25
CA ILE A 496 -15.47 -10.82 21.67
C ILE A 496 -14.49 -9.66 21.81
N TRP A 497 -15.03 -8.49 22.15
CA TRP A 497 -14.28 -7.29 22.46
C TRP A 497 -13.89 -7.32 23.92
N TYR A 498 -12.62 -7.09 24.24
CA TYR A 498 -12.13 -7.22 25.61
C TYR A 498 -11.12 -6.13 25.98
N TRP A 499 -11.11 -5.83 27.27
CA TRP A 499 -10.09 -5.05 27.94
C TRP A 499 -9.53 -5.89 29.06
N GLN A 500 -8.20 -6.04 29.09
CA GLN A 500 -7.50 -6.93 29.99
C GLN A 500 -6.32 -6.23 30.64
N PHE A 501 -6.08 -6.55 31.91
CA PHE A 501 -5.09 -5.91 32.75
C PHE A 501 -4.26 -6.98 33.50
N PRO A 502 -3.23 -7.56 32.85
CA PRO A 502 -2.51 -8.73 33.35
C PRO A 502 -1.92 -8.55 34.76
N PRO A 503 -2.02 -9.55 35.66
CA PRO A 503 -1.49 -9.47 37.04
C PRO A 503 0.02 -9.29 37.15
N ALA A 504 0.78 -9.82 36.19
CA ALA A 504 2.24 -9.88 36.20
C ALA A 504 2.93 -8.49 36.18
N ASN A 505 2.19 -7.43 35.80
CA ASN A 505 2.74 -6.09 35.61
C ASN A 505 2.21 -5.07 36.64
N ARG A 506 1.75 -5.52 37.83
CA ARG A 506 1.14 -4.69 38.88
C ARG A 506 2.14 -4.13 39.90
N THR A 507 3.30 -3.69 39.45
CA THR A 507 4.27 -3.01 40.33
C THR A 507 3.84 -1.56 40.50
N ALA A 508 3.07 -1.30 41.55
CA ALA A 508 2.37 -0.07 41.92
C ALA A 508 2.81 1.27 41.26
N THR A 509 1.79 2.05 40.86
CA THR A 509 1.74 3.30 40.06
C THR A 509 1.68 3.13 38.55
N THR A 510 2.12 2.00 37.99
CA THR A 510 1.99 1.73 36.54
C THR A 510 1.47 0.33 36.24
N PHE A 511 0.61 0.19 35.23
CA PHE A 511 0.15 -1.11 34.71
C PHE A 511 -0.04 -1.07 33.19
N THR A 512 -0.08 -2.24 32.55
CA THR A 512 -0.38 -2.38 31.11
C THR A 512 -1.88 -2.57 30.89
N ALA A 513 -2.50 -1.69 30.12
CA ALA A 513 -3.86 -1.85 29.63
C ALA A 513 -3.82 -2.47 28.24
N GLN A 514 -4.51 -3.60 28.06
CA GLN A 514 -4.67 -4.29 26.79
C GLN A 514 -6.11 -4.10 26.30
N MET A 515 -6.27 -3.65 25.05
CA MET A 515 -7.57 -3.60 24.36
C MET A 515 -7.48 -4.48 23.12
N GLY A 516 -8.44 -5.38 22.97
CA GLY A 516 -8.41 -6.35 21.89
C GLY A 516 -9.77 -6.83 21.46
N VAL A 517 -9.74 -7.57 20.36
CA VAL A 517 -10.90 -8.28 19.84
C VAL A 517 -10.45 -9.69 19.44
N SER A 518 -11.31 -10.65 19.74
CA SER A 518 -11.19 -12.01 19.25
C SER A 518 -12.47 -12.44 18.56
N ALA A 519 -12.41 -13.45 17.70
CA ALA A 519 -13.59 -14.02 17.06
C ALA A 519 -13.68 -15.51 17.31
N THR A 520 -14.89 -15.98 17.54
CA THR A 520 -15.23 -17.40 17.70
C THR A 520 -16.28 -17.81 16.67
N GLY A 521 -16.32 -19.09 16.30
CA GLY A 521 -17.29 -19.62 15.35
C GLY A 521 -16.72 -19.87 13.95
N PRO A 522 -17.50 -20.52 13.07
CA PRO A 522 -17.03 -21.12 11.82
C PRO A 522 -16.53 -20.11 10.78
N LEU A 523 -16.97 -18.85 10.85
CA LEU A 523 -16.51 -17.76 9.97
C LEU A 523 -15.59 -16.75 10.68
N SER A 524 -15.14 -17.03 11.91
CA SER A 524 -14.28 -16.13 12.69
C SER A 524 -13.00 -15.72 11.96
N TRP A 525 -12.38 -16.66 11.23
CA TRP A 525 -11.20 -16.41 10.40
C TRP A 525 -11.44 -15.36 9.31
N ALA A 526 -12.63 -15.34 8.69
CA ALA A 526 -12.98 -14.42 7.62
C ALA A 526 -13.11 -12.99 8.17
N TYR A 527 -13.72 -12.84 9.35
CA TYR A 527 -13.74 -11.55 10.06
C TYR A 527 -12.35 -11.11 10.48
N GLY A 528 -11.48 -12.04 10.87
CA GLY A 528 -10.07 -11.73 11.14
C GLY A 528 -9.32 -11.16 9.92
N LEU A 529 -9.61 -11.64 8.71
CA LEU A 529 -9.03 -11.08 7.47
C LEU A 529 -9.58 -9.69 7.13
N LEU A 530 -10.86 -9.45 7.39
CA LEU A 530 -11.55 -8.21 7.03
C LEU A 530 -11.32 -7.08 8.05
N LEU A 531 -11.32 -7.41 9.34
CA LEU A 531 -11.39 -6.42 10.42
C LEU A 531 -10.05 -6.20 11.12
N LYS A 532 -9.04 -7.08 10.96
CA LYS A 532 -7.76 -6.96 11.68
C LYS A 532 -7.09 -5.60 11.57
N SER A 533 -6.91 -5.06 10.36
CA SER A 533 -6.28 -3.75 10.23
C SER A 533 -7.15 -2.64 10.81
N GLN A 534 -8.46 -2.71 10.59
CA GLN A 534 -9.42 -1.70 11.07
C GLN A 534 -9.53 -1.69 12.60
N SER A 535 -9.55 -2.86 13.23
CA SER A 535 -9.55 -3.01 14.69
C SER A 535 -8.26 -2.45 15.29
N LEU A 536 -7.11 -2.73 14.68
CA LEU A 536 -5.84 -2.16 15.13
C LEU A 536 -5.80 -0.63 15.00
N ASP A 537 -6.26 -0.07 13.87
CA ASP A 537 -6.37 1.38 13.67
C ASP A 537 -7.34 2.04 14.67
N ALA A 538 -8.42 1.36 15.03
CA ALA A 538 -9.36 1.82 16.06
C ALA A 538 -8.71 1.79 17.45
N PHE A 539 -8.00 0.72 17.80
CA PHE A 539 -7.29 0.62 19.08
C PHE A 539 -6.19 1.67 19.23
N ASP A 540 -5.48 2.00 18.15
CA ASP A 540 -4.46 3.05 18.12
C ASP A 540 -5.06 4.44 18.43
N LYS A 541 -6.39 4.63 18.27
CA LYS A 541 -7.12 5.86 18.64
C LYS A 541 -7.77 5.77 20.03
N CYS A 542 -8.41 4.65 20.36
CA CYS A 542 -9.18 4.50 21.59
C CYS A 542 -8.28 4.29 22.82
N LEU A 543 -7.19 3.53 22.69
CA LEU A 543 -6.36 3.12 23.81
C LEU A 543 -5.61 4.30 24.48
N PRO A 544 -5.08 5.31 23.76
CA PRO A 544 -4.56 6.54 24.36
C PRO A 544 -5.62 7.38 25.11
N LEU A 545 -6.86 7.40 24.61
CA LEU A 545 -7.95 8.11 25.27
C LEU A 545 -8.41 7.39 26.54
N LEU A 546 -8.48 6.06 26.51
CA LEU A 546 -8.78 5.24 27.68
C LEU A 546 -7.72 5.47 28.77
N LYS A 547 -6.42 5.48 28.40
CA LYS A 547 -5.33 5.87 29.31
C LYS A 547 -5.59 7.24 29.94
N LYS A 548 -5.94 8.24 29.13
CA LYS A 548 -6.21 9.61 29.61
C LYS A 548 -7.40 9.66 30.57
N CYS A 549 -8.47 8.90 30.32
CA CYS A 549 -9.60 8.79 31.24
C CYS A 549 -9.17 8.18 32.58
N ILE A 550 -8.41 7.08 32.56
CA ILE A 550 -7.97 6.41 33.79
C ILE A 550 -7.04 7.31 34.63
N GLU A 551 -6.06 7.95 34.00
CA GLU A 551 -5.12 8.85 34.69
C GLU A 551 -5.81 10.15 35.14
N GLY A 552 -6.80 10.64 34.39
CA GLY A 552 -7.63 11.78 34.78
C GLY A 552 -8.45 11.50 36.03
N GLU A 553 -9.12 10.35 36.10
CA GLU A 553 -9.81 9.89 37.31
C GLU A 553 -8.85 9.77 38.50
N ALA A 554 -7.64 9.25 38.27
CA ALA A 554 -6.63 9.11 39.32
C ALA A 554 -6.13 10.45 39.90
N THR A 555 -6.13 11.51 39.08
CA THR A 555 -5.63 12.84 39.45
C THR A 555 -6.73 13.81 39.89
N GLY A 556 -8.00 13.36 39.96
CA GLY A 556 -9.14 14.21 40.30
C GLY A 556 -9.53 15.20 39.21
N ASN A 557 -9.01 15.01 37.98
CA ASN A 557 -9.30 15.82 36.80
C ASN A 557 -9.91 14.92 35.71
N PRO A 558 -11.15 14.42 35.91
CA PRO A 558 -11.78 13.53 34.95
C PRO A 558 -11.95 14.24 33.61
N VAL A 559 -11.78 13.50 32.51
CA VAL A 559 -12.00 14.03 31.16
C VAL A 559 -13.47 14.45 31.04
N PRO A 560 -13.76 15.74 30.72
CA PRO A 560 -15.14 16.21 30.60
C PRO A 560 -15.93 15.39 29.59
N TYR A 561 -17.21 15.16 29.89
CA TYR A 561 -18.14 14.52 28.96
C TYR A 561 -19.43 15.29 28.99
N ASP A 562 -19.74 15.86 27.84
CA ASP A 562 -21.03 16.45 27.55
C ASP A 562 -21.79 15.40 26.73
N PRO A 563 -22.79 14.70 27.32
CA PRO A 563 -23.67 13.87 26.52
C PRO A 563 -24.41 14.82 25.57
N GLU A 564 -24.08 14.80 24.26
CA GLU A 564 -24.80 15.60 23.26
C GLU A 564 -26.32 15.51 23.54
N PRO A 565 -27.04 16.62 23.69
CA PRO A 565 -28.48 16.58 23.78
C PRO A 565 -29.00 16.07 22.44
N ASP A 566 -29.72 14.94 22.45
CA ASP A 566 -30.43 14.37 21.31
C ASP A 566 -31.17 15.50 20.54
N SER A 567 -30.54 16.04 19.50
CA SER A 567 -31.16 17.08 18.68
C SER A 567 -30.59 17.14 17.25
N LYS A 568 -31.49 16.70 16.35
CA LYS A 568 -31.61 16.87 14.90
C LYS A 568 -30.89 15.89 13.96
#